data_AF-A0A0M1JEN1-F1
#
_entry.id   AF-A0A0M1JEN1-F1
#
_cell.length_a   1.000
_cell.length_b   1.000
_cell.length_c   1.000
_cell.angle_alpha   90.00
_cell.angle_beta   90.00
_cell.angle_gamma   90.00
#
_symmetry.space_group_name_H-M   'P 1'
#
loop_
_entity.id
_entity.type
_entity.pdbx_description
1 polymer ?
#
loop_
_entity_poly.entity_id
_entity_poly.type
_entity_poly.pdbx_seq_one_letter_code
_entity_poly.pdbx_strand_id
1 'polypeptide(L)' 'MESSHYTKIPWNLLLGKLLYFTLEPVQVEVKVDVSLLSETPKADILIVRRSTPHWTDEQRQWLADGLR' A
#
# COMPACT_ATOMS: atom_id res chain seq x y z
N MET A 1 -36.59 6.33 8.92
CA MET A 1 -35.15 6.27 9.20
C MET A 1 -34.45 6.29 7.86
N GLU A 2 -34.06 7.48 7.42
CA GLU A 2 -33.35 7.66 6.15
C GLU A 2 -31.87 7.33 6.39
N SER A 3 -31.46 6.13 5.96
CA SER A 3 -30.06 5.72 5.98
C SER A 3 -29.31 6.53 4.93
N SER A 4 -28.56 7.55 5.38
CA SER A 4 -27.67 8.32 4.50
C SER A 4 -26.65 7.38 3.87
N HIS A 5 -26.81 7.09 2.58
CA HIS A 5 -25.83 6.37 1.78
C HIS A 5 -24.63 7.30 1.50
N TYR A 6 -23.74 7.44 2.48
CA TYR A 6 -22.44 8.04 2.23
C TYR A 6 -21.61 7.09 1.39
N THR A 7 -21.43 7.43 0.11
CA THR A 7 -20.43 6.79 -0.75
C THR A 7 -19.05 7.01 -0.12
N LYS A 8 -18.49 5.97 0.49
CA LYS A 8 -17.12 6.04 1.00
C LYS A 8 -16.18 6.28 -0.18
N ILE A 9 -15.43 7.36 -0.13
CA ILE A 9 -14.35 7.61 -1.09
C ILE A 9 -13.30 6.51 -0.87
N PRO A 10 -12.91 5.74 -1.91
CA PRO A 10 -11.95 4.66 -1.77
C PRO A 10 -10.52 5.23 -1.71
N TRP A 11 -10.20 5.87 -0.60
CA TRP A 11 -8.90 6.51 -0.36
C TRP A 11 -7.73 5.55 -0.51
N ASN A 12 -7.91 4.27 -0.16
CA ASN A 12 -6.93 3.22 -0.37
C ASN A 12 -6.59 3.00 -1.84
N LEU A 13 -7.57 3.07 -2.75
CA LEU A 13 -7.33 2.96 -4.19
C LEU A 13 -6.58 4.18 -4.74
N LEU A 14 -6.97 5.39 -4.32
CA LEU A 14 -6.31 6.61 -4.75
C LEU A 14 -4.85 6.65 -4.25
N LEU A 15 -4.66 6.41 -2.95
CA LEU A 15 -3.33 6.38 -2.35
C LEU A 15 -2.48 5.24 -2.92
N GLY A 16 -3.06 4.06 -3.12
CA GLY A 16 -2.37 2.93 -3.74
C GLY A 16 -1.89 3.22 -5.15
N LYS A 17 -2.68 3.94 -5.96
CA LYS A 17 -2.24 4.40 -7.30
C LYS A 17 -1.09 5.40 -7.22
N LEU A 18 -1.15 6.37 -6.31
CA LEU A 18 -0.07 7.34 -6.11
C LEU A 18 1.22 6.62 -5.70
N LEU A 19 1.12 5.72 -4.73
CA LEU A 19 2.25 4.91 -4.27
C LEU A 19 2.80 4.03 -5.39
N TYR A 20 1.96 3.42 -6.23
CA TYR A 20 2.41 2.65 -7.39
C TYR A 20 3.31 3.50 -8.30
N PHE A 21 2.87 4.70 -8.69
CA PHE A 21 3.67 5.56 -9.56
C PHE A 21 5.01 6.00 -8.95
N THR A 22 5.08 6.10 -7.62
CA THR A 22 6.30 6.52 -6.91
C THR A 22 7.24 5.34 -6.64
N LEU A 23 6.69 4.16 -6.33
CA LEU A 23 7.42 3.01 -5.81
C LEU A 23 7.77 1.97 -6.87
N GLU A 24 6.99 1.87 -7.95
CA GLU A 24 7.30 0.97 -9.07
C GLU A 24 8.67 1.26 -9.72
N PRO A 25 9.09 2.53 -9.94
CA PRO A 25 10.42 2.84 -10.47
C PRO A 25 11.58 2.36 -9.59
N VAL A 26 11.37 2.28 -8.27
CA VAL A 26 12.36 1.77 -7.31
C VAL A 26 12.21 0.27 -7.02
N GLN A 27 11.50 -0.46 -7.90
CA GLN A 27 11.27 -1.91 -7.83
C GLN A 27 10.53 -2.37 -6.57
N VAL A 28 9.61 -1.55 -6.10
CA VAL A 28 8.76 -1.84 -4.93
C VAL A 28 7.34 -2.07 -5.41
N GLU A 29 6.78 -3.23 -5.07
CA GLU A 29 5.43 -3.62 -5.48
C GLU A 29 4.40 -3.03 -4.51
N VAL A 30 3.36 -2.41 -5.07
CA VAL A 30 2.22 -1.89 -4.31
C VAL A 30 0.98 -2.70 -4.66
N LYS A 31 0.36 -3.32 -3.65
CA LYS A 31 -0.92 -4.01 -3.76
C LYS A 31 -1.96 -3.30 -2.91
N VAL A 32 -3.20 -3.29 -3.36
CA VAL A 32 -4.31 -2.64 -2.66
C VAL A 32 -5.39 -3.69 -2.38
N ASP A 33 -6.07 -3.57 -1.25
CA ASP A 33 -7.15 -4.48 -0.81
C ASP A 33 -6.73 -5.96 -0.79
N VAL A 34 -5.60 -6.25 -0.12
CA VAL A 34 -5.05 -7.60 -0.04
C VAL A 34 -5.63 -8.29 1.20
N SER A 35 -6.27 -9.44 0.99
CA SER A 35 -6.62 -10.34 2.10
C SER A 35 -5.36 -11.08 2.55
N LEU A 36 -4.89 -10.82 3.77
CA LEU A 36 -3.63 -11.39 4.29
C LEU A 36 -3.80 -12.83 4.79
N LEU A 37 -5.02 -13.20 5.21
CA LEU A 37 -5.38 -14.53 5.74
C LEU A 37 -6.76 -14.96 5.25
N SER A 38 -7.05 -16.26 5.31
CA SER A 38 -8.33 -16.87 4.90
C SER A 38 -9.53 -16.32 5.68
N GLU A 39 -9.30 -15.88 6.92
CA GLU A 39 -10.19 -14.99 7.66
C GLU A 39 -9.34 -13.83 8.18
N THR A 40 -9.84 -12.62 7.94
CA THR A 40 -9.29 -11.27 8.24
C THR A 40 -8.15 -11.20 9.27
N PRO A 41 -7.07 -10.45 8.95
CA PRO A 41 -7.20 -9.04 8.55
C PRO A 41 -6.96 -8.76 7.05
N LYS A 42 -7.70 -7.77 6.53
CA LYS A 42 -7.46 -7.17 5.21
C LYS A 42 -6.46 -6.03 5.36
N ALA A 43 -5.46 -5.98 4.49
CA ALA A 43 -4.57 -4.84 4.34
C ALA A 43 -5.13 -3.91 3.26
N ASP A 44 -5.37 -2.65 3.62
CA ASP A 44 -5.80 -1.64 2.65
C ASP A 44 -4.74 -1.43 1.57
N ILE A 45 -3.45 -1.37 1.96
CA ILE A 45 -2.30 -1.25 1.05
C ILE A 45 -1.17 -2.12 1.60
N LEU A 46 -0.57 -2.92 0.73
CA LEU A 46 0.59 -3.75 1.01
C LEU A 46 1.74 -3.33 0.09
N ILE A 47 2.87 -2.97 0.71
CA ILE A 47 4.11 -2.60 0.00
C ILE A 47 5.08 -3.76 0.16
N VAL A 48 5.52 -4.36 -0.94
CA VAL A 48 6.36 -5.56 -0.96
C VAL A 48 7.65 -5.29 -1.72
N ARG A 49 8.78 -5.63 -1.11
CA ARG A 49 10.08 -5.68 -1.76
C ARG A 49 10.33 -7.10 -2.26
N ARG A 50 10.49 -7.29 -3.57
CA ARG A 50 10.71 -8.64 -4.16
C ARG A 50 12.14 -8.94 -4.56
N SER A 51 12.91 -7.93 -4.97
CA SER A 51 14.17 -8.16 -5.68
C SER A 51 15.39 -8.32 -4.78
N THR A 52 15.39 -7.71 -3.59
CA THR A 52 16.58 -7.63 -2.73
C THR A 52 16.29 -8.05 -1.29
N PRO A 53 17.28 -8.60 -0.57
CA PRO A 53 17.17 -8.92 0.85
C PRO A 53 17.28 -7.70 1.78
N HIS A 54 17.74 -6.55 1.25
CA HIS A 54 17.84 -5.28 1.98
C HIS A 54 17.20 -4.15 1.19
N TRP A 55 16.65 -3.17 1.90
CA TRP A 55 16.13 -1.95 1.29
C TRP A 55 17.33 -1.14 0.80
N THR A 56 17.29 -0.70 -0.46
CA THR A 56 18.27 0.25 -0.96
C THR A 56 18.03 1.63 -0.35
N ASP A 57 19.04 2.48 -0.35
CA ASP A 57 18.89 3.83 0.20
C ASP A 57 17.84 4.65 -0.58
N GLU A 58 17.74 4.46 -1.89
CA GLU A 58 16.69 5.04 -2.73
C GLU A 58 15.30 4.56 -2.32
N GLN A 59 15.13 3.28 -1.97
CA GLN A 59 13.84 2.78 -1.49
C GLN A 59 13.52 3.30 -0.07
N ARG A 60 14.53 3.40 0.80
CA ARG A 60 14.35 3.93 2.17
C ARG A 60 13.91 5.38 2.20
N GLN A 61 14.34 6.20 1.24
CA GLN A 61 13.91 7.59 1.13
C GLN A 61 12.39 7.74 0.95
N TRP A 62 11.73 6.71 0.42
CA TRP A 62 10.27 6.67 0.25
C TRP A 62 9.53 5.98 1.40
N LEU A 63 10.26 5.36 2.33
CA LEU A 63 9.68 4.74 3.52
C LEU A 63 9.65 5.75 4.67
N ALA A 64 8.62 5.65 5.51
CA ALA A 64 8.57 6.44 6.74
C ALA A 64 9.77 6.09 7.64
N ASP A 65 10.32 7.08 8.35
CA ASP A 65 11.54 6.97 9.17
C ASP A 65 11.53 5.85 10.22
N GLY A 66 10.36 5.29 10.55
CA GLY A 66 10.19 4.18 11.49
C GLY A 66 10.29 2.77 10.88
N LEU A 67 10.37 2.64 9.56
CA LEU A 67 10.43 1.35 8.86
C LEU A 67 11.90 0.94 8.66
N ARG A 68 12.46 0.21 9.64
CA ARG A 68 13.85 -0.33 9.61
C ARG A 68 13.91 -1.79 9.19
#